data_AF-A0A382XSR1-F1
#
_entry.id   AF-A0A382XSR1-F1
#
_cell.length_a   1.000
_cell.length_b   1.000
_cell.length_c   1.000
_cell.angle_alpha   90.00
_cell.angle_beta   90.00
_cell.angle_gamma   90.00
#
_symmetry.space_group_name_H-M   'P 1'
#
loop_
_entity.id
_entity.type
_entity.pdbx_description
1 polymer ?
#
loop_
_entity_poly.entity_id
_entity_poly.type
_entity_poly.pdbx_seq_one_letter_code
_entity_poly.pdbx_strand_id
1 'polypeptide(L)'
;IHLSSLGIEKSLDSNYAISKLEGENKIKNNFDRVVVLKPSIVYSVDDNFTTNFMTLLNRLPIMPIYYEGKTKFAPIHVTDLAQIIFDVVQGKTNEQTIECIGPEIISFKEIILKLLKTIDKKRLLIPLPLVIAKMTAKIFEIMPNPLITVDQINLLKHDNIPSGKYKTNFDLGLNANRIFDEEIEKYSFNWRTGGQFSRNKFSKKK
;
A
#
# COMPACT_ATOMS: atom_id res chain seq x y z
N ILE A 1 10.04 -14.92 -12.56
CA ILE A 1 9.29 -13.68 -12.22
C ILE A 1 9.84 -13.17 -10.90
N HIS A 2 10.10 -11.87 -10.78
CA HIS A 2 10.57 -11.24 -9.55
C HIS A 2 9.57 -10.18 -9.08
N LEU A 3 9.22 -10.20 -7.79
CA LEU A 3 8.36 -9.20 -7.17
C LEU A 3 9.20 -8.13 -6.45
N SER A 4 9.25 -6.95 -7.06
CA SER A 4 9.89 -5.77 -6.49
C SER A 4 8.84 -4.84 -5.87
N SER A 5 8.97 -3.52 -6.04
CA SER A 5 8.03 -2.51 -5.56
C SER A 5 8.09 -1.28 -6.43
N LEU A 6 6.95 -0.61 -6.59
CA LEU A 6 6.82 0.62 -7.36
C LEU A 6 7.48 1.81 -6.62
N GLY A 7 8.06 2.76 -7.36
CA GLY A 7 8.53 4.04 -6.82
C GLY A 7 9.73 3.98 -5.86
N ILE A 8 10.38 2.82 -5.72
CA ILE A 8 11.54 2.64 -4.84
C ILE A 8 12.80 3.35 -5.35
N GLU A 9 12.89 3.66 -6.65
CA GLU A 9 14.04 4.32 -7.27
C GLU A 9 14.30 5.73 -6.72
N LYS A 10 13.27 6.38 -6.17
CA LYS A 10 13.38 7.72 -5.58
C LYS A 10 13.70 7.68 -4.08
N SER A 11 13.57 6.53 -3.43
CA SER A 11 13.61 6.37 -1.97
C SER A 11 14.94 5.76 -1.51
N LEU A 12 16.07 6.38 -1.90
CA LEU A 12 17.41 5.86 -1.60
C LEU A 12 17.80 5.95 -0.11
N ASP A 13 16.98 6.60 0.71
CA ASP A 13 17.08 6.67 2.17
C ASP A 13 16.26 5.58 2.89
N SER A 14 15.71 4.61 2.15
CA SER A 14 15.02 3.43 2.68
C SER A 14 15.85 2.15 2.44
N ASN A 15 16.11 1.40 3.51
CA ASN A 15 16.79 0.11 3.43
C ASN A 15 15.94 -0.90 2.65
N TYR A 16 14.61 -0.84 2.80
CA TYR A 16 13.69 -1.65 2.01
C TYR A 16 13.85 -1.38 0.52
N ALA A 17 13.82 -0.10 0.11
CA ALA A 17 13.98 0.29 -1.29
C ALA A 17 15.33 -0.16 -1.86
N ILE A 18 16.43 0.05 -1.13
CA ILE A 18 17.77 -0.41 -1.53
C ILE A 18 17.78 -1.93 -1.74
N SER A 19 17.25 -2.70 -0.78
CA SER A 19 17.23 -4.16 -0.86
C SER A 19 16.46 -4.68 -2.09
N LYS A 20 15.35 -4.02 -2.44
CA LYS A 20 14.54 -4.36 -3.62
C LYS A 20 15.27 -4.03 -4.92
N LEU A 21 15.92 -2.86 -5.00
CA LEU A 21 16.72 -2.45 -6.16
C LEU A 21 17.92 -3.38 -6.39
N GLU A 22 18.62 -3.77 -5.31
CA GLU A 22 19.69 -4.76 -5.40
C GLU A 22 19.18 -6.12 -5.89
N GLY A 23 18.01 -6.55 -5.40
CA GLY A 23 17.36 -7.78 -5.83
C GLY A 23 17.02 -7.77 -7.33
N GLU A 24 16.47 -6.66 -7.83
CA GLU A 24 16.21 -6.47 -9.26
C GLU A 24 17.48 -6.60 -10.09
N ASN A 25 18.55 -5.89 -9.70
CA ASN A 25 19.81 -5.89 -10.42
C ASN A 25 20.47 -7.28 -10.42
N LYS A 26 20.49 -7.95 -9.26
CA LYS A 26 21.05 -9.32 -9.14
C LYS A 26 20.30 -10.30 -10.04
N ILE A 27 18.97 -10.26 -10.07
CA ILE A 27 18.20 -11.19 -10.91
C ILE A 27 18.38 -10.88 -12.40
N LYS A 28 18.37 -9.59 -12.79
CA LYS A 28 18.64 -9.19 -14.19
C LYS A 28 20.04 -9.62 -14.68
N ASN A 29 21.03 -9.63 -13.80
CA ASN A 29 22.39 -10.03 -14.16
C ASN A 29 22.60 -11.56 -14.20
N ASN A 30 21.75 -12.35 -13.53
CA ASN A 30 21.93 -13.80 -13.42
C ASN A 30 21.00 -14.62 -14.34
N PHE A 31 19.99 -13.99 -14.94
CA PHE A 31 18.99 -14.69 -15.75
C PHE A 31 18.65 -13.89 -17.01
N ASP A 32 18.73 -14.52 -18.18
CA ASP A 32 18.47 -13.87 -19.48
C ASP A 32 16.99 -13.51 -19.69
N ARG A 33 16.07 -14.27 -19.08
CA ARG A 33 14.62 -14.05 -19.18
C ARG A 33 14.00 -13.83 -17.81
N VAL A 34 13.79 -12.56 -17.47
CA VAL A 34 13.18 -12.12 -16.21
C VAL A 34 12.05 -11.16 -16.50
N VAL A 35 10.91 -11.39 -15.83
CA VAL A 35 9.85 -10.40 -15.70
C VAL A 35 9.86 -9.87 -14.27
N VAL A 36 10.05 -8.56 -14.13
CA VAL A 36 10.01 -7.83 -12.86
C VAL A 36 8.64 -7.17 -12.71
N LEU A 37 7.89 -7.59 -11.70
CA LEU A 37 6.64 -6.96 -11.33
C LEU A 37 6.89 -5.93 -10.23
N LYS A 38 6.43 -4.70 -10.46
CA LYS A 38 6.54 -3.56 -9.54
C LYS A 38 5.16 -3.19 -9.03
N PRO A 39 4.64 -3.90 -8.02
CA PRO A 39 3.36 -3.53 -7.46
C PRO A 39 3.44 -2.20 -6.70
N SER A 40 2.35 -1.44 -6.76
CA SER A 40 2.04 -0.43 -5.74
C SER A 40 1.77 -1.12 -4.40
N ILE A 41 1.22 -0.40 -3.42
CA ILE A 41 0.82 -1.00 -2.15
C ILE A 41 -0.17 -2.14 -2.42
N VAL A 42 0.21 -3.33 -1.96
CA VAL A 42 -0.63 -4.52 -2.02
C VAL A 42 -1.45 -4.59 -0.74
N TYR A 43 -2.77 -4.68 -0.87
CA TYR A 43 -3.68 -4.72 0.28
C TYR A 43 -4.62 -5.93 0.25
N SER A 44 -5.02 -6.38 1.45
CA SER A 44 -5.89 -7.53 1.71
C SER A 44 -6.26 -7.62 3.20
N VAL A 45 -7.05 -8.62 3.59
CA VAL A 45 -7.37 -8.87 5.01
C VAL A 45 -6.13 -9.09 5.90
N ASP A 46 -5.03 -9.59 5.35
CA ASP A 46 -3.80 -9.92 6.08
C ASP A 46 -2.60 -9.04 5.67
N ASP A 47 -2.83 -7.87 5.05
CA ASP A 47 -1.74 -6.98 4.64
C ASP A 47 -1.21 -6.13 5.81
N ASN A 48 0.06 -5.71 5.77
CA ASN A 48 0.68 -4.91 6.83
C ASN A 48 0.49 -3.39 6.69
N PHE A 49 -0.19 -2.91 5.66
CA PHE A 49 -0.45 -1.49 5.44
C PHE A 49 -1.82 -1.09 6.03
N THR A 50 -2.91 -1.61 5.46
CA THR A 50 -4.28 -1.27 5.89
C THR A 50 -4.56 -1.76 7.30
N THR A 51 -4.16 -2.98 7.66
CA THR A 51 -4.46 -3.56 8.99
C THR A 51 -3.69 -2.86 10.12
N ASN A 52 -2.43 -2.47 9.87
CA ASN A 52 -1.65 -1.70 10.83
C ASN A 52 -2.23 -0.31 11.03
N PHE A 53 -2.67 0.37 9.96
CA PHE A 53 -3.37 1.65 10.09
C PHE A 53 -4.72 1.51 10.80
N MET A 54 -5.55 0.51 10.46
CA MET A 54 -6.80 0.27 11.21
C MET A 54 -6.53 -0.01 12.70
N THR A 55 -5.44 -0.72 13.02
CA THR A 55 -5.00 -0.97 14.40
C THR A 55 -4.56 0.32 15.10
N LEU A 56 -3.77 1.17 14.45
CA LEU A 56 -3.38 2.48 14.97
C LEU A 56 -4.58 3.39 15.20
N LEU A 57 -5.50 3.47 14.23
CA LEU A 57 -6.73 4.26 14.33
C LEU A 57 -7.63 3.76 15.48
N ASN A 58 -7.57 2.47 15.79
CA ASN A 58 -8.27 1.91 16.93
C ASN A 58 -7.68 2.36 18.28
N ARG A 59 -6.34 2.40 18.37
CA ARG A 59 -5.59 2.68 19.61
C ARG A 59 -5.44 4.17 19.91
N LEU A 60 -5.25 5.00 18.89
CA LEU A 60 -4.95 6.42 19.06
C LEU A 60 -6.22 7.27 18.89
N PRO A 61 -6.48 8.28 19.75
CA PRO A 61 -7.58 9.23 19.57
C PRO A 61 -7.28 10.30 18.49
N ILE A 62 -5.99 10.51 18.20
CA ILE A 62 -5.47 11.44 17.20
C ILE A 62 -4.55 10.64 16.29
N MET A 63 -4.69 10.81 14.97
CA MET A 63 -3.84 10.15 13.99
C MET A 63 -2.84 11.16 13.40
N PRO A 64 -1.52 10.94 13.57
CA PRO A 64 -0.53 11.73 12.86
C PRO A 64 -0.61 11.46 11.36
N ILE A 65 -0.51 12.53 10.57
CA ILE A 65 -0.42 12.48 9.11
C ILE A 65 0.96 12.99 8.70
N TYR A 66 1.69 12.16 7.95
CA TYR A 66 3.02 12.48 7.45
C TYR A 66 2.92 13.19 6.10
N TYR A 67 3.83 14.14 5.84
CA TYR A 67 3.88 14.90 4.57
C TYR A 67 2.52 15.50 4.16
N GLU A 68 1.75 16.00 5.14
CA GLU A 68 0.38 16.50 4.96
C GLU A 68 -0.62 15.49 4.36
N GLY A 69 -0.20 14.23 4.20
CA GLY A 69 -0.98 13.15 3.61
C GLY A 69 -1.14 13.30 2.10
N LYS A 70 -0.26 14.07 1.46
CA LYS A 70 -0.28 14.36 0.02
C LYS A 70 0.20 13.20 -0.85
N THR A 71 1.01 12.31 -0.28
CA THR A 71 1.59 11.15 -0.96
C THR A 71 0.50 10.30 -1.59
N LYS A 72 0.65 9.98 -2.87
CA LYS A 72 -0.35 9.22 -3.63
C LYS A 72 0.07 7.75 -3.81
N PHE A 73 -0.93 6.88 -3.86
CA PHE A 73 -0.79 5.45 -4.07
C PHE A 73 -1.77 5.00 -5.14
N ALA A 74 -1.40 3.96 -5.89
CA ALA A 74 -2.30 3.26 -6.79
C ALA A 74 -2.55 1.82 -6.29
N PRO A 75 -3.17 1.65 -5.11
CA PRO A 75 -3.16 0.40 -4.36
C PRO A 75 -3.81 -0.74 -5.13
N ILE A 76 -3.15 -1.89 -5.15
CA ILE A 76 -3.60 -3.09 -5.86
C ILE A 76 -4.06 -4.17 -4.88
N HIS A 77 -5.23 -4.75 -5.10
CA HIS A 77 -5.69 -5.86 -4.26
C HIS A 77 -4.86 -7.11 -4.54
N VAL A 78 -4.53 -7.90 -3.50
CA VAL A 78 -3.69 -9.10 -3.64
C VAL A 78 -4.20 -10.09 -4.70
N THR A 79 -5.53 -10.24 -4.84
CA THR A 79 -6.12 -11.14 -5.84
C THR A 79 -5.89 -10.66 -7.27
N ASP A 80 -5.93 -9.35 -7.52
CA ASP A 80 -5.63 -8.79 -8.85
C ASP A 80 -4.15 -8.99 -9.17
N LEU A 81 -3.26 -8.76 -8.20
CA LEU A 81 -1.83 -9.02 -8.37
C LEU A 81 -1.54 -10.51 -8.64
N ALA A 82 -2.21 -11.42 -7.93
CA ALA A 82 -2.09 -12.85 -8.15
C ALA A 82 -2.54 -13.25 -9.58
N GLN A 83 -3.64 -12.66 -10.07
CA GLN A 83 -4.10 -12.87 -11.44
C GLN A 83 -3.10 -12.34 -12.48
N ILE A 84 -2.50 -11.16 -12.24
CA ILE A 84 -1.43 -10.62 -13.09
C ILE A 84 -0.23 -11.58 -13.12
N ILE A 85 0.20 -12.10 -11.98
CA ILE A 85 1.30 -13.08 -11.91
C ILE A 85 0.95 -14.32 -12.74
N PHE A 86 -0.26 -14.86 -12.59
CA PHE A 86 -0.72 -16.00 -13.36
C PHE A 86 -0.69 -15.74 -14.88
N ASP A 87 -1.20 -14.58 -15.31
CA ASP A 87 -1.22 -14.19 -16.72
C ASP A 87 0.18 -14.00 -17.32
N VAL A 88 1.13 -13.50 -16.52
CA VAL A 88 2.54 -13.38 -16.90
C VAL A 88 3.18 -14.78 -17.04
N VAL A 89 2.87 -15.72 -16.13
CA VAL A 89 3.33 -17.12 -16.24
C VAL A 89 2.79 -17.76 -17.51
N GLN A 90 1.54 -17.48 -17.87
CA GLN A 90 0.89 -17.98 -19.10
C GLN A 90 1.42 -17.32 -20.39
N GLY A 91 2.37 -16.37 -20.29
CA GLY A 91 2.98 -15.73 -21.44
C GLY A 91 2.10 -14.70 -22.14
N LYS A 92 1.10 -14.13 -21.45
CA LYS A 92 0.23 -13.09 -22.03
C LYS A 92 0.95 -11.76 -22.31
N THR A 93 2.20 -11.62 -21.87
CA THR A 93 3.02 -10.43 -22.10
C THR A 93 4.49 -10.82 -22.28
N ASN A 94 5.19 -10.03 -23.09
CA ASN A 94 6.64 -10.12 -23.30
C ASN A 94 7.41 -8.99 -22.57
N GLU A 95 6.71 -8.14 -21.82
CA GLU A 95 7.34 -7.05 -21.08
C GLU A 95 8.21 -7.58 -19.94
N GLN A 96 9.44 -7.06 -19.86
CA GLN A 96 10.40 -7.45 -18.82
C GLN A 96 10.16 -6.70 -17.49
N THR A 97 9.47 -5.57 -17.50
CA THR A 97 9.13 -4.82 -16.29
C THR A 97 7.71 -4.28 -16.41
N ILE A 98 6.89 -4.55 -15.39
CA ILE A 98 5.47 -4.20 -15.38
C ILE A 98 5.14 -3.51 -14.06
N GLU A 99 4.57 -2.31 -14.15
CA GLU A 99 4.02 -1.60 -12.98
C GLU A 99 2.62 -2.15 -12.69
N CYS A 100 2.45 -2.76 -11.53
CA CYS A 100 1.19 -3.41 -11.16
C CYS A 100 0.42 -2.48 -10.21
N ILE A 101 -0.65 -1.87 -10.71
CA ILE A 101 -1.43 -0.86 -10.00
C ILE A 101 -2.91 -1.24 -9.97
N GLY A 102 -3.60 -0.74 -8.95
CA GLY A 102 -5.05 -0.81 -8.91
C GLY A 102 -5.71 0.32 -9.71
N PRO A 103 -7.05 0.33 -9.76
CA PRO A 103 -7.82 1.22 -10.64
C PRO A 103 -7.87 2.67 -10.18
N GLU A 104 -7.51 2.97 -8.93
CA GLU A 104 -7.65 4.29 -8.32
C GLU A 104 -6.30 4.85 -7.88
N ILE A 105 -6.08 6.15 -8.09
CA ILE A 105 -5.00 6.89 -7.44
C ILE A 105 -5.58 7.64 -6.25
N ILE A 106 -5.15 7.29 -5.04
CA ILE A 106 -5.64 7.87 -3.79
C ILE A 106 -4.49 8.37 -2.92
N SER A 107 -4.70 9.52 -2.27
CA SER A 107 -3.73 10.09 -1.34
C SER A 107 -3.72 9.34 -0.01
N PHE A 108 -2.61 9.45 0.73
CA PHE A 108 -2.48 8.88 2.07
C PHE A 108 -3.59 9.36 2.99
N LYS A 109 -3.93 10.66 2.93
CA LYS A 109 -5.02 11.23 3.71
C LYS A 109 -6.36 10.59 3.35
N GLU A 110 -6.64 10.41 2.07
CA GLU A 110 -7.87 9.74 1.60
C GLU A 110 -7.93 8.29 2.05
N ILE A 111 -6.83 7.54 1.97
CA ILE A 111 -6.73 6.18 2.51
C ILE A 111 -7.13 6.17 3.98
N ILE A 112 -6.52 7.02 4.83
CA ILE A 112 -6.84 7.09 6.26
C ILE A 112 -8.32 7.44 6.50
N LEU A 113 -8.89 8.36 5.72
CA LEU A 113 -10.31 8.71 5.82
C LEU A 113 -11.23 7.55 5.40
N LYS A 114 -10.89 6.82 4.34
CA LYS A 114 -11.60 5.62 3.86
C LYS A 114 -11.55 4.51 4.92
N LEU A 115 -10.38 4.28 5.55
CA LEU A 115 -10.23 3.34 6.67
C LEU A 115 -11.08 3.76 7.88
N LEU A 116 -11.04 5.04 8.29
CA LEU A 116 -11.86 5.57 9.39
C LEU A 116 -13.36 5.37 9.17
N LYS A 117 -13.81 5.65 7.94
CA LYS A 117 -15.20 5.45 7.52
C LYS A 117 -15.59 3.97 7.63
N THR A 118 -14.75 3.06 7.13
CA THR A 118 -15.06 1.63 7.13
C THR A 118 -15.01 1.00 8.51
N ILE A 119 -14.25 1.52 9.47
CA ILE A 119 -14.24 1.03 10.86
C ILE A 119 -15.24 1.78 11.79
N ASP A 120 -16.09 2.67 11.27
CA ASP A 120 -17.00 3.58 12.00
C ASP A 120 -16.32 4.34 13.14
N LYS A 121 -15.11 4.88 12.88
CA LYS A 121 -14.37 5.72 13.85
C LYS A 121 -14.15 7.14 13.34
N LYS A 122 -14.10 8.07 14.29
CA LYS A 122 -13.70 9.47 14.06
C LYS A 122 -12.38 9.73 14.77
N ARG A 123 -11.40 10.27 14.05
CA ARG A 123 -10.08 10.66 14.58
C ARG A 123 -9.69 12.01 14.01
N LEU A 124 -9.04 12.82 14.83
CA LEU A 124 -8.45 14.07 14.36
C LEU A 124 -7.17 13.76 13.61
N LEU A 125 -7.07 14.23 12.37
CA LEU A 125 -5.88 14.06 11.54
C LEU A 125 -4.98 15.29 11.72
N ILE A 126 -3.79 15.10 12.32
CA ILE A 126 -2.86 16.21 12.58
C ILE A 126 -1.61 16.03 11.73
N PRO A 127 -1.26 17.00 10.86
CA PRO A 127 0.02 17.00 10.18
C PRO A 127 1.16 17.02 11.20
N LEU A 128 2.04 16.02 11.14
CA LEU A 128 3.16 15.92 12.08
C LEU A 128 4.45 16.41 11.41
N PRO A 129 5.20 17.35 12.04
CA PRO A 129 6.52 17.72 11.56
C PRO A 129 7.44 16.50 11.44
N LEU A 130 8.22 16.42 10.36
CA LEU A 130 9.02 15.24 10.03
C LEU A 130 10.00 14.85 11.15
N VAL A 131 10.55 15.83 11.86
CA VAL A 131 11.47 15.59 12.99
C VAL A 131 10.78 14.79 14.10
N ILE A 132 9.56 15.19 14.47
CA ILE A 132 8.76 14.50 15.50
C ILE A 132 8.33 13.12 15.00
N ALA A 133 7.96 13.03 13.71
CA ALA A 133 7.61 11.76 13.08
C ALA A 133 8.75 10.74 13.18
N LYS A 134 9.98 11.12 12.82
CA LYS A 134 11.16 10.24 12.91
C LYS A 134 11.50 9.86 14.35
N MET A 135 11.39 10.80 15.29
CA MET A 135 11.61 10.49 16.72
C MET A 135 10.61 9.48 17.25
N THR A 136 9.32 9.68 16.98
CA THR A 136 8.27 8.76 17.45
C THR A 136 8.41 7.38 16.81
N ALA A 137 8.69 7.29 15.50
CA ALA A 137 8.92 6.01 14.84
C ALA A 137 10.12 5.26 15.42
N LYS A 138 11.23 5.94 15.73
CA LYS A 138 12.39 5.30 16.37
C LYS A 138 12.06 4.68 17.73
N ILE A 139 11.12 5.28 18.48
CA ILE A 139 10.63 4.70 19.75
C ILE A 139 9.73 3.49 19.47
N PHE A 140 8.83 3.58 18.50
CA PHE A 140 7.94 2.47 18.12
C PHE A 140 8.69 1.27 17.52
N GLU A 141 9.79 1.50 16.80
CA GLU A 141 10.65 0.46 16.22
C GLU A 141 11.25 -0.50 17.27
N ILE A 142 11.37 -0.07 18.53
CA ILE A 142 11.91 -0.90 19.62
C ILE A 142 10.87 -1.92 20.10
N MET A 143 9.59 -1.71 19.79
CA MET A 143 8.53 -2.64 20.18
C MET A 143 8.65 -3.94 19.36
N PRO A 144 8.32 -5.11 19.96
CA PRO A 144 8.41 -6.40 19.27
C PRO A 144 7.55 -6.48 18.00
N ASN A 145 6.46 -5.71 17.93
CA ASN A 145 5.60 -5.57 16.75
C ASN A 145 5.43 -4.09 16.41
N PRO A 146 6.39 -3.46 15.70
CA PRO A 146 6.35 -2.04 15.42
C PRO A 146 5.24 -1.75 14.41
N LEU A 147 4.27 -0.92 14.80
CA LEU A 147 3.15 -0.52 13.93
C LEU A 147 3.56 0.48 12.86
N ILE A 148 4.64 1.23 13.10
CA ILE A 148 5.24 2.15 12.14
C ILE A 148 6.76 2.20 12.32
N THR A 149 7.49 2.24 11.20
CA THR A 149 8.95 2.34 11.18
C THR A 149 9.42 3.64 10.51
N VAL A 150 10.65 4.07 10.78
CA VAL A 150 11.32 5.19 10.13
C VAL A 150 11.45 4.93 8.64
N ASP A 151 11.72 3.68 8.25
CA ASP A 151 11.79 3.26 6.85
C ASP A 151 10.45 3.46 6.13
N GLN A 152 9.33 3.05 6.75
CA GLN A 152 7.99 3.30 6.21
C GLN A 152 7.69 4.79 6.08
N ILE A 153 8.09 5.62 7.05
CA ILE A 153 7.94 7.08 6.95
C ILE A 153 8.74 7.63 5.78
N ASN A 154 10.00 7.20 5.59
CA ASN A 154 10.80 7.65 4.46
C ASN A 154 10.15 7.25 3.12
N LEU A 155 9.55 6.06 3.01
CA LEU A 155 8.81 5.63 1.81
C LEU A 155 7.60 6.53 1.52
N LEU A 156 6.92 7.06 2.55
CA LEU A 156 5.82 8.00 2.35
C LEU A 156 6.26 9.36 1.77
N LYS A 157 7.55 9.65 1.65
CA LYS A 157 8.04 10.89 1.04
C LYS A 157 7.76 10.97 -0.46
N HIS A 158 7.62 9.83 -1.12
CA HIS A 158 7.52 9.74 -2.57
C HIS A 158 6.23 9.04 -2.99
N ASP A 159 5.61 9.53 -4.06
CA ASP A 159 4.41 8.91 -4.61
C ASP A 159 4.70 7.49 -5.12
N ASN A 160 3.76 6.59 -4.85
CA ASN A 160 3.77 5.19 -5.26
C ASN A 160 2.69 4.97 -6.32
N ILE A 161 2.81 5.72 -7.40
CA ILE A 161 1.92 5.73 -8.57
C ILE A 161 2.73 5.35 -9.83
N PRO A 162 2.10 5.07 -10.98
CA PRO A 162 2.82 4.78 -12.21
C PRO A 162 3.90 5.81 -12.51
N SER A 163 5.10 5.34 -12.82
CA SER A 163 6.24 6.22 -13.07
C SER A 163 6.23 6.82 -14.48
N GLY A 164 5.49 6.19 -15.40
CA GLY A 164 5.52 6.47 -16.83
C GLY A 164 6.76 5.92 -17.55
N LYS A 165 7.68 5.26 -16.83
CA LYS A 165 8.89 4.66 -17.40
C LYS A 165 8.66 3.27 -17.97
N TYR A 166 7.74 2.51 -17.38
CA TYR A 166 7.40 1.15 -17.79
C TYR A 166 5.89 1.06 -18.04
N LYS A 167 5.47 0.05 -18.80
CA LYS A 167 4.05 -0.23 -19.01
C LYS A 167 3.40 -0.69 -17.71
N THR A 168 2.17 -0.26 -17.50
CA THR A 168 1.32 -0.74 -16.41
C THR A 168 0.62 -2.04 -16.80
N ASN A 169 0.02 -2.71 -15.82
CA ASN A 169 -0.86 -3.85 -16.08
C ASN A 169 -2.06 -3.46 -16.99
N PHE A 170 -2.60 -2.25 -16.87
CA PHE A 170 -3.69 -1.78 -17.73
C PHE A 170 -3.27 -1.60 -19.19
N ASP A 171 -2.05 -1.09 -19.45
CA ASP A 171 -1.52 -0.95 -20.81
C ASP A 171 -1.35 -2.30 -21.53
N LEU A 172 -1.27 -3.39 -20.75
CA LEU A 172 -1.10 -4.76 -21.23
C LEU A 172 -2.41 -5.55 -21.25
N GLY A 173 -3.55 -4.93 -20.91
CA GLY A 173 -4.83 -5.61 -20.77
C GLY A 173 -4.90 -6.59 -19.59
N LEU A 174 -3.97 -6.48 -18.64
CA LEU A 174 -3.93 -7.26 -17.40
C LEU A 174 -4.76 -6.50 -16.34
N ASN A 175 -6.05 -6.82 -16.30
CA ASN A 175 -7.04 -6.04 -15.55
C ASN A 175 -6.88 -6.18 -14.03
N ALA A 176 -7.02 -5.06 -13.32
CA ALA A 176 -7.17 -4.98 -11.88
C ALA A 176 -8.39 -4.10 -11.56
N ASN A 177 -9.51 -4.73 -11.22
CA ASN A 177 -10.82 -4.08 -11.19
C ASN A 177 -11.34 -3.82 -9.77
N ARG A 178 -10.61 -4.27 -8.74
CA ARG A 178 -11.07 -4.17 -7.36
C ARG A 178 -10.89 -2.75 -6.81
N ILE A 179 -12.02 -2.15 -6.44
CA ILE A 179 -12.11 -0.80 -5.89
C ILE A 179 -11.73 -0.81 -4.41
N PHE A 180 -10.87 0.12 -3.99
CA PHE A 180 -10.26 0.11 -2.66
C PHE A 180 -11.32 0.10 -1.56
N ASP A 181 -12.29 1.01 -1.63
CA ASP A 181 -13.32 1.17 -0.59
C ASP A 181 -14.21 -0.07 -0.42
N GLU A 182 -14.53 -0.72 -1.52
CA GLU A 182 -15.40 -1.90 -1.53
C GLU A 182 -14.67 -3.11 -0.94
N GLU A 183 -13.40 -3.30 -1.28
CA GLU A 183 -12.61 -4.42 -0.76
C GLU A 183 -12.26 -4.26 0.72
N ILE A 184 -11.85 -3.06 1.17
CA ILE A 184 -11.54 -2.85 2.60
C ILE A 184 -12.78 -3.04 3.48
N GLU A 185 -13.98 -2.71 2.98
CA GLU A 185 -15.21 -2.88 3.76
C GLU A 185 -15.44 -4.35 4.13
N LYS A 186 -15.08 -5.29 3.23
CA LYS A 186 -15.29 -6.73 3.40
C LYS A 186 -14.58 -7.32 4.62
N TYR A 187 -13.49 -6.70 5.10
CA TYR A 187 -12.73 -7.20 6.26
C TYR A 187 -12.53 -6.18 7.38
N SER A 188 -12.87 -4.90 7.15
CA SER A 188 -12.79 -3.83 8.16
C SER A 188 -13.58 -4.10 9.44
N PHE A 189 -14.55 -5.02 9.41
CA PHE A 189 -15.36 -5.37 10.56
C PHE A 189 -14.54 -5.93 11.74
N ASN A 190 -13.36 -6.49 11.49
CA ASN A 190 -12.41 -6.91 12.53
C ASN A 190 -11.94 -5.74 13.42
N TRP A 191 -12.08 -4.50 12.92
CA TRP A 191 -11.67 -3.26 13.60
C TRP A 191 -12.85 -2.36 14.00
N ARG A 192 -14.10 -2.81 13.79
CA ARG A 192 -15.31 -2.08 14.20
C ARG A 192 -15.68 -2.38 15.65
N THR A 193 -16.20 -1.38 16.35
CA THR A 193 -16.86 -1.62 17.66
C THR A 193 -18.09 -2.52 17.45
N GLY A 194 -18.08 -3.72 18.04
CA GLY A 194 -19.14 -4.72 17.87
C GLY A 194 -18.94 -5.70 16.71
N GLY A 195 -17.80 -5.65 16.00
CA GLY A 195 -17.40 -6.65 15.02
C GLY A 195 -18.31 -6.75 13.78
N GLN A 196 -18.40 -7.95 13.21
CA GLN A 196 -19.20 -8.25 12.00
C GLN A 196 -20.70 -7.97 12.14
N PHE A 197 -21.24 -7.97 13.37
CA PHE A 197 -22.65 -7.72 13.65
C PHE A 197 -22.96 -6.26 13.99
N SER A 198 -21.95 -5.38 13.96
CA SER A 198 -22.16 -3.96 14.16
C SER A 198 -23.16 -3.40 13.15
N ARG A 199 -24.16 -2.63 13.63
CA ARG A 199 -25.12 -1.96 12.75
C ARG A 199 -24.36 -0.97 11.88
N ASN A 200 -24.16 -1.33 10.61
CA ASN A 200 -23.48 -0.47 9.67
C ASN A 200 -24.38 0.76 9.42
N LYS A 201 -24.06 1.91 10.02
CA LYS A 201 -24.86 3.15 9.85
C LYS A 201 -24.98 3.56 8.37
N PHE A 202 -24.09 3.06 7.52
CA PHE A 202 -24.06 3.29 6.08
C PHE A 202 -24.99 2.40 5.26
N SER A 203 -25.40 1.22 5.76
CA SER A 203 -26.38 0.35 5.09
C SER A 203 -27.78 0.95 5.01
N LYS A 204 -28.05 2.06 5.71
CA LYS A 204 -29.36 2.71 5.80
C LYS A 204 -29.62 3.78 4.72
N LYS A 205 -28.69 4.04 3.81
CA LYS A 205 -28.96 4.90 2.64
C LYS A 205 -29.25 4.02 1.41
N LYS A 206 -30.48 3.48 1.36
CA LYS A 206 -31.16 3.07 0.13
C LYS A 206 -32.54 3.70 0.15
#